data_AF-A0A9D7IVN5-F1
#
_entry.id   AF-A0A9D7IVN5-F1
#
_cell.length_a   1.000
_cell.length_b   1.000
_cell.length_c   1.000
_cell.angle_alpha   90.00
_cell.angle_beta   90.00
_cell.angle_gamma   90.00
#
_symmetry.space_group_name_H-M   'P 1'
#
loop_
_entity.id
_entity.type
_entity.pdbx_description
1 polymer ?
#
loop_
_entity_poly.entity_id
_entity_poly.type
_entity_poly.pdbx_seq_one_letter_code
_entity_poly.pdbx_strand_id
1 'polypeptide(L)'
;MKPEPGLWCWGRRDGVHAHPAQFEIREWPSGLANSSGVLGHYVMDNFKSGFVSGWLPSLKATEILNDDGAGGGHVYIPRHTNFKGGRKSSVLRGWQFQPGSGSGSFPGYSKRLEGFGSGFKKEVRELNPARISLAGFGECLPYFDNYCEIDPDGLKDRYGIPQLRFHAQWHDNEKKMADLMYDSAEEILRAAGAEVSPYTRNTPPPPGDATHEVGTARMGDDPKTSVLNQVQPGTRR
;
A
#
# COMPACT_ATOMS: atom_id res chain seq x y z
N MET A 1 24.16 -35.05 10.00
CA MET A 1 24.09 -34.13 8.83
C MET A 1 23.57 -32.79 9.31
N LYS A 2 24.47 -31.83 9.48
CA LYS A 2 24.15 -30.43 9.77
C LYS A 2 24.37 -29.63 8.47
N PRO A 3 23.52 -28.66 8.12
CA PRO A 3 23.75 -27.83 6.95
C PRO A 3 24.82 -26.77 7.25
N GLU A 4 25.67 -26.49 6.26
CA GLU A 4 26.71 -25.47 6.34
C GLU A 4 26.15 -24.04 6.28
N PRO A 5 26.77 -23.06 6.96
CA PRO A 5 26.37 -21.66 6.89
C PRO A 5 27.01 -20.97 5.68
N GLY A 6 26.16 -20.56 4.73
CA GLY A 6 26.55 -19.65 3.65
C GLY A 6 26.92 -18.27 4.18
N LEU A 7 28.10 -17.81 3.76
CA LEU A 7 28.71 -16.52 4.05
C LEU A 7 27.75 -15.34 3.84
N TRP A 8 27.45 -14.60 4.91
CA TRP A 8 26.93 -13.25 4.86
C TRP A 8 28.11 -12.28 4.79
N CYS A 9 28.45 -11.78 3.60
CA CYS A 9 29.46 -10.74 3.47
C CYS A 9 28.80 -9.36 3.66
N TRP A 10 28.88 -8.84 4.88
CA TRP A 10 28.67 -7.41 5.16
C TRP A 10 29.88 -6.63 4.65
N GLY A 11 29.76 -6.04 3.47
CA GLY A 11 30.68 -5.02 2.99
C GLY A 11 30.15 -3.63 3.31
N ARG A 12 30.50 -3.09 4.49
CA ARG A 12 30.49 -1.64 4.70
C ARG A 12 31.56 -1.05 3.78
N ARG A 13 31.16 -0.23 2.80
CA ARG A 13 32.07 0.75 2.20
C ARG A 13 31.71 2.11 2.76
N ASP A 14 32.72 2.76 3.27
CA ASP A 14 32.67 4.07 3.89
C ASP A 14 32.22 5.15 2.89
N GLY A 15 31.33 6.02 3.34
CA GLY A 15 31.46 7.47 3.14
C GLY A 15 31.31 8.07 1.74
N VAL A 16 30.65 7.41 0.78
CA VAL A 16 30.23 8.08 -0.47
C VAL A 16 28.71 8.18 -0.47
N HIS A 17 28.19 9.40 -0.42
CA HIS A 17 26.78 9.65 -0.70
C HIS A 17 26.44 9.02 -2.05
N ALA A 18 25.67 7.94 -2.05
CA ALA A 18 25.13 7.38 -3.28
C ALA A 18 24.31 8.49 -3.94
N HIS A 19 24.68 8.85 -5.16
CA HIS A 19 23.93 9.81 -5.98
C HIS A 19 22.83 9.05 -6.71
N PRO A 20 21.55 9.19 -6.33
CA PRO A 20 20.51 8.41 -6.96
C PRO A 20 20.16 8.94 -8.36
N ALA A 21 19.98 7.98 -9.27
CA ALA A 21 19.22 8.05 -10.51
C ALA A 21 19.75 8.95 -11.65
N GLN A 22 20.88 8.65 -12.31
CA GLN A 22 21.38 9.59 -13.32
C GLN A 22 21.95 8.96 -14.59
N PHE A 23 21.27 9.20 -15.72
CA PHE A 23 21.94 9.32 -17.00
C PHE A 23 22.81 10.57 -16.95
N GLU A 24 24.09 10.37 -16.66
CA GLU A 24 25.10 11.41 -16.72
C GLU A 24 25.42 11.70 -18.19
N ILE A 25 25.23 12.94 -18.61
CA ILE A 25 25.79 13.46 -19.85
C ILE A 25 26.68 14.63 -19.51
N ARG A 26 27.64 14.98 -20.38
CA ARG A 26 28.67 16.00 -20.09
C ARG A 26 28.12 17.34 -19.60
N GLU A 27 26.89 17.67 -20.00
CA GLU A 27 26.18 18.91 -19.64
C GLU A 27 25.44 18.83 -18.31
N TRP A 28 25.18 17.62 -17.80
CA TRP A 28 24.46 17.35 -16.55
C TRP A 28 25.21 16.28 -15.75
N PRO A 29 26.32 16.65 -15.08
CA PRO A 29 27.14 15.71 -14.30
C PRO A 29 26.41 15.20 -13.07
N SER A 30 25.44 15.98 -12.57
CA SER A 30 24.46 15.55 -11.59
C SER A 30 23.16 15.12 -12.28
N GLY A 31 23.25 14.43 -13.43
CA GLY A 31 22.14 13.78 -14.11
C GLY A 31 21.04 14.67 -14.68
N LEU A 32 20.33 14.11 -15.66
CA LEU A 32 19.23 14.82 -16.30
C LEU A 32 18.15 15.21 -15.28
N ALA A 33 17.78 16.50 -15.27
CA ALA A 33 16.69 17.05 -14.46
C ALA A 33 16.82 16.91 -12.93
N ASN A 34 18.04 16.78 -12.39
CA ASN A 34 18.27 16.71 -10.93
C ASN A 34 19.07 17.89 -10.36
N SER A 35 18.82 19.12 -10.84
CA SER A 35 19.48 20.32 -10.30
C SER A 35 19.16 20.58 -8.81
N SER A 36 18.06 20.03 -8.30
CA SER A 36 17.67 20.09 -6.89
C SER A 36 18.27 18.97 -6.02
N GLY A 37 18.82 17.93 -6.63
CA GLY A 37 19.32 16.76 -5.90
C GLY A 37 18.23 15.84 -5.33
N VAL A 38 16.95 16.06 -5.66
CA VAL A 38 15.81 15.31 -5.08
C VAL A 38 15.14 14.32 -6.03
N LEU A 39 15.56 14.26 -7.29
CA LEU A 39 15.06 13.26 -8.24
C LEU A 39 15.42 11.86 -7.74
N GLY A 40 14.42 10.96 -7.75
CA GLY A 40 14.57 9.60 -7.25
C GLY A 40 14.42 9.46 -5.73
N HIS A 41 14.42 10.55 -4.97
CA HIS A 41 14.17 10.54 -3.52
C HIS A 41 12.69 10.64 -3.18
N TYR A 42 12.36 10.48 -1.89
CA TYR A 42 11.01 10.56 -1.37
C TYR A 42 10.07 9.52 -1.99
N VAL A 43 10.60 8.32 -2.27
CA VAL A 43 9.78 7.18 -2.66
C VAL A 43 8.78 6.92 -1.54
N MET A 44 7.51 7.11 -1.86
CA MET A 44 6.38 6.79 -0.99
C MET A 44 5.56 5.72 -1.67
N ASP A 45 4.98 4.82 -0.88
CA ASP A 45 3.95 3.90 -1.33
C ASP A 45 2.80 3.92 -0.30
N ASN A 46 1.56 3.99 -0.77
CA ASN A 46 0.41 3.92 0.12
C ASN A 46 0.18 2.48 0.57
N PHE A 47 0.59 2.11 1.79
CA PHE A 47 0.48 0.72 2.22
C PHE A 47 -0.95 0.29 2.58
N LYS A 48 -1.23 -1.00 2.37
CA LYS A 48 -2.50 -1.64 2.70
C LYS A 48 -2.42 -2.30 4.09
N SER A 49 -3.50 -2.28 4.88
CA SER A 49 -3.62 -3.11 6.10
C SER A 49 -4.12 -4.54 5.82
N GLY A 50 -4.21 -4.94 4.54
CA GLY A 50 -4.99 -6.12 4.16
C GLY A 50 -6.48 -5.93 4.47
N PHE A 51 -7.24 -7.03 4.48
CA PHE A 51 -8.68 -7.01 4.73
C PHE A 51 -9.01 -7.48 6.14
N VAL A 52 -9.77 -6.67 6.88
CA VAL A 52 -10.59 -7.19 8.01
C VAL A 52 -11.95 -7.53 7.44
N SER A 53 -12.43 -8.75 7.67
CA SER A 53 -13.67 -9.26 7.09
C SER A 53 -14.59 -9.83 8.15
N GLY A 54 -15.87 -9.90 7.84
CA GLY A 54 -16.87 -10.49 8.71
C GLY A 54 -18.18 -10.70 7.98
N TRP A 55 -19.20 -11.01 8.77
CA TRP A 55 -20.55 -11.28 8.29
C TRP A 55 -21.52 -10.38 9.04
N LEU A 56 -22.49 -9.81 8.33
CA LEU A 56 -23.62 -9.11 8.95
C LEU A 56 -24.75 -10.13 9.20
N PRO A 57 -25.03 -10.54 10.45
CA PRO A 57 -26.03 -11.58 10.72
C PRO A 57 -27.43 -11.24 10.20
N SER A 58 -27.76 -9.94 10.17
CA SER A 58 -29.02 -9.42 9.62
C SER A 58 -29.23 -9.69 8.13
N LEU A 59 -28.15 -9.96 7.39
CA LEU A 59 -28.17 -10.25 5.95
C LEU A 59 -27.99 -11.75 5.65
N LYS A 60 -27.84 -12.60 6.67
CA LYS A 60 -27.66 -14.04 6.44
C LYS A 60 -28.93 -14.64 5.83
N ALA A 61 -28.74 -15.45 4.78
CA ALA A 61 -29.81 -16.15 4.06
C ALA A 61 -30.90 -15.23 3.45
N THR A 62 -30.62 -13.94 3.29
CA THR A 62 -31.49 -13.05 2.52
C THR A 62 -31.40 -13.36 1.03
N GLU A 63 -32.27 -12.74 0.24
CA GLU A 63 -32.22 -12.82 -1.20
C GLU A 63 -30.85 -12.36 -1.73
N ILE A 64 -30.28 -13.14 -2.66
CA ILE A 64 -29.06 -12.80 -3.36
C ILE A 64 -29.44 -11.89 -4.53
N LEU A 65 -28.87 -10.69 -4.54
CA LEU A 65 -28.99 -9.76 -5.66
C LEU A 65 -27.86 -9.99 -6.67
N ASN A 66 -28.07 -9.56 -7.91
CA ASN A 66 -27.01 -9.56 -8.92
C ASN A 66 -26.05 -8.39 -8.66
N ASP A 67 -25.12 -8.60 -7.72
CA ASP A 67 -24.07 -7.63 -7.39
C ASP A 67 -22.85 -7.72 -8.34
N ASP A 68 -22.84 -8.69 -9.27
CA ASP A 68 -21.81 -8.89 -10.30
C ASP A 68 -21.96 -7.95 -11.52
N GLY A 69 -22.68 -6.83 -11.36
CA GLY A 69 -22.97 -5.87 -12.41
C GLY A 69 -21.72 -5.20 -13.04
N ALA A 70 -21.92 -4.25 -13.96
CA ALA A 70 -20.83 -3.50 -14.57
C ALA A 70 -19.99 -2.77 -13.50
N GLY A 71 -18.84 -3.36 -13.16
CA GLY A 71 -17.96 -2.89 -12.09
C GLY A 71 -17.37 -1.50 -12.33
N GLY A 72 -16.70 -0.96 -11.30
CA GLY A 72 -15.99 0.32 -11.36
C GLY A 72 -16.45 1.33 -10.31
N GLY A 73 -17.66 1.15 -9.75
CA GLY A 73 -18.09 1.88 -8.56
C GLY A 73 -17.30 1.43 -7.34
N HIS A 74 -16.77 2.37 -6.57
CA HIS A 74 -15.99 2.10 -5.39
C HIS A 74 -16.55 2.87 -4.20
N VAL A 75 -16.78 2.16 -3.08
CA VAL A 75 -17.19 2.79 -1.83
C VAL A 75 -15.94 3.21 -1.07
N TYR A 76 -15.98 4.38 -0.46
CA TYR A 76 -14.83 4.97 0.22
C TYR A 76 -15.29 5.53 1.56
N ILE A 77 -14.62 5.12 2.64
CA ILE A 77 -14.75 5.72 3.96
C ILE A 77 -13.57 6.68 4.13
N PRO A 78 -13.83 8.01 4.15
CA PRO A 78 -12.78 8.99 4.29
C PRO A 78 -11.99 8.84 5.59
N ARG A 79 -10.79 9.43 5.55
CA ARG A 79 -9.94 9.55 6.73
C ARG A 79 -10.70 10.22 7.88
N HIS A 80 -10.82 9.49 8.99
CA HIS A 80 -11.54 9.91 10.18
C HIS A 80 -10.60 10.20 11.38
N THR A 81 -9.29 10.21 11.14
CA THR A 81 -8.27 10.50 12.15
C THR A 81 -7.38 11.68 11.74
N ASN A 82 -6.86 12.43 12.72
CA ASN A 82 -5.87 13.51 12.56
C ASN A 82 -6.28 14.65 11.60
N PHE A 83 -7.54 15.06 11.65
CA PHE A 83 -8.02 16.30 11.03
C PHE A 83 -8.69 17.19 12.08
N LYS A 84 -8.94 18.46 11.75
CA LYS A 84 -9.55 19.43 12.66
C LYS A 84 -10.95 18.95 13.08
N GLY A 85 -11.14 18.67 14.37
CA GLY A 85 -12.39 18.14 14.92
C GLY A 85 -12.53 16.61 14.85
N GLY A 86 -11.54 15.90 14.28
CA GLY A 86 -11.52 14.45 14.22
C GLY A 86 -10.84 13.79 15.42
N ARG A 87 -10.92 12.45 15.48
CA ARG A 87 -10.20 11.63 16.48
C ARG A 87 -8.70 11.82 16.29
N LYS A 88 -7.98 12.08 17.38
CA LYS A 88 -6.50 12.10 17.36
C LYS A 88 -5.96 10.68 17.49
N SER A 89 -4.86 10.40 16.82
CA SER A 89 -4.08 9.17 16.99
C SER A 89 -2.61 9.48 17.28
N SER A 90 -1.83 8.45 17.57
CA SER A 90 -0.39 8.54 17.88
C SER A 90 0.52 8.65 16.65
N VAL A 91 -0.05 8.57 15.43
CA VAL A 91 0.67 8.64 14.16
C VAL A 91 0.42 9.97 13.46
N LEU A 92 1.33 10.36 12.59
CA LEU A 92 1.13 11.46 11.65
C LEU A 92 0.28 10.99 10.47
N ARG A 93 -0.42 11.93 9.82
CA ARG A 93 -1.34 11.65 8.69
C ARG A 93 -2.45 10.68 9.09
N GLY A 94 -2.92 9.82 8.20
CA GLY A 94 -3.94 8.85 8.53
C GLY A 94 -4.22 7.88 7.39
N TRP A 95 -5.34 7.20 7.50
CA TRP A 95 -5.76 6.16 6.58
C TRP A 95 -7.22 6.34 6.19
N GLN A 96 -7.60 5.68 5.12
CA GLN A 96 -8.98 5.54 4.65
C GLN A 96 -9.35 4.05 4.58
N PHE A 97 -10.63 3.74 4.51
CA PHE A 97 -11.08 2.37 4.25
C PHE A 97 -11.86 2.26 2.94
N GLN A 98 -11.59 1.17 2.24
CA GLN A 98 -12.31 0.73 1.06
C GLN A 98 -13.18 -0.47 1.46
N PRO A 99 -14.50 -0.30 1.57
CA PRO A 99 -15.39 -1.41 1.88
C PRO A 99 -15.60 -2.31 0.68
N GLY A 100 -15.62 -3.62 0.93
CA GLY A 100 -16.07 -4.63 -0.01
C GLY A 100 -17.24 -5.41 0.58
N SER A 101 -18.35 -5.48 -0.14
CA SER A 101 -19.58 -6.19 0.21
C SER A 101 -20.22 -6.74 -1.07
N GLY A 102 -21.21 -7.60 -0.92
CA GLY A 102 -22.04 -8.10 -2.03
C GLY A 102 -21.87 -9.59 -2.32
N SER A 103 -22.82 -10.11 -3.08
CA SER A 103 -22.94 -11.51 -3.48
C SER A 103 -22.31 -11.73 -4.85
N GLY A 104 -21.16 -12.39 -4.89
CA GLY A 104 -20.53 -12.78 -6.16
C GLY A 104 -20.98 -14.16 -6.64
N SER A 105 -20.93 -14.39 -7.95
CA SER A 105 -21.14 -15.70 -8.59
C SER A 105 -20.15 -16.76 -8.09
N PHE A 106 -18.96 -16.33 -7.68
CA PHE A 106 -17.93 -17.18 -7.10
C PHE A 106 -17.62 -16.73 -5.66
N PRO A 107 -18.13 -17.46 -4.64
CA PRO A 107 -17.94 -17.10 -3.24
C PRO A 107 -16.50 -17.43 -2.79
N GLY A 108 -15.53 -16.60 -3.14
CA GLY A 108 -14.10 -16.85 -2.87
C GLY A 108 -13.74 -17.06 -1.40
N TYR A 109 -14.56 -16.53 -0.48
CA TYR A 109 -14.44 -16.77 0.96
C TYR A 109 -14.69 -18.22 1.36
N SER A 110 -15.38 -19.02 0.54
CA SER A 110 -15.73 -20.40 0.87
C SER A 110 -14.50 -21.28 1.11
N LYS A 111 -13.33 -20.88 0.57
CA LYS A 111 -12.03 -21.51 0.84
C LYS A 111 -11.59 -21.42 2.30
N ARG A 112 -12.21 -20.54 3.09
CA ARG A 112 -11.93 -20.33 4.52
C ARG A 112 -12.98 -20.97 5.43
N LEU A 113 -14.03 -21.59 4.85
CA LEU A 113 -15.02 -22.35 5.60
C LEU A 113 -14.58 -23.82 5.64
N GLU A 114 -14.82 -24.47 6.77
CA GLU A 114 -14.54 -25.88 6.95
C GLU A 114 -15.72 -26.74 6.45
N GLY A 115 -15.43 -28.01 6.18
CA GLY A 115 -16.44 -29.00 5.82
C GLY A 115 -16.60 -29.25 4.32
N PHE A 116 -17.57 -30.10 3.99
CA PHE A 116 -17.87 -30.52 2.62
C PHE A 116 -19.33 -30.98 2.48
N GLY A 117 -19.76 -31.27 1.25
CA GLY A 117 -21.09 -31.84 1.00
C GLY A 117 -22.23 -30.82 1.08
N SER A 118 -23.44 -31.29 1.40
CA SER A 118 -24.66 -30.48 1.39
C SER A 118 -24.68 -29.38 2.47
N GLY A 119 -24.16 -29.67 3.67
CA GLY A 119 -24.06 -28.70 4.76
C GLY A 119 -23.18 -27.51 4.39
N PHE A 120 -21.96 -27.78 3.92
CA PHE A 120 -21.05 -26.75 3.42
C PHE A 120 -21.70 -25.89 2.31
N LYS A 121 -22.34 -26.53 1.32
CA LYS A 121 -23.04 -25.82 0.23
C LYS A 121 -24.21 -24.96 0.73
N LYS A 122 -24.86 -25.35 1.82
CA LYS A 122 -25.93 -24.58 2.45
C LYS A 122 -25.33 -23.36 3.14
N GLU A 123 -24.31 -23.55 3.97
CA GLU A 123 -23.62 -22.48 4.68
C GLU A 123 -23.05 -21.41 3.74
N VAL A 124 -22.36 -21.82 2.67
CA VAL A 124 -21.88 -20.89 1.64
C VAL A 124 -23.03 -20.06 1.04
N ARG A 125 -24.18 -20.67 0.74
CA ARG A 125 -25.31 -19.90 0.18
C ARG A 125 -25.90 -18.91 1.20
N GLU A 126 -26.00 -19.31 2.46
CA GLU A 126 -26.53 -18.45 3.51
C GLU A 126 -25.61 -17.26 3.82
N LEU A 127 -24.28 -17.46 3.75
CA LEU A 127 -23.31 -16.41 4.05
C LEU A 127 -23.07 -15.45 2.89
N ASN A 128 -23.31 -15.85 1.63
CA ASN A 128 -23.00 -15.04 0.46
C ASN A 128 -23.53 -13.59 0.51
N PRO A 129 -24.79 -13.32 0.87
CA PRO A 129 -25.30 -11.95 0.98
C PRO A 129 -24.78 -11.16 2.19
N ALA A 130 -24.23 -11.85 3.19
CA ALA A 130 -23.86 -11.25 4.47
C ALA A 130 -22.42 -10.73 4.54
N ARG A 131 -21.61 -10.94 3.50
CA ARG A 131 -20.17 -10.66 3.53
C ARG A 131 -19.90 -9.16 3.55
N ILE A 132 -19.06 -8.73 4.50
CA ILE A 132 -18.50 -7.37 4.52
C ILE A 132 -17.01 -7.42 4.82
N SER A 133 -16.26 -6.46 4.29
CA SER A 133 -14.83 -6.33 4.52
C SER A 133 -14.38 -4.88 4.39
N LEU A 134 -13.31 -4.53 5.07
CA LEU A 134 -12.63 -3.24 4.97
C LEU A 134 -11.16 -3.47 4.63
N ALA A 135 -10.70 -2.86 3.54
CA ALA A 135 -9.28 -2.72 3.25
C ALA A 135 -8.84 -1.30 3.64
N GLY A 136 -7.89 -1.20 4.57
CA GLY A 136 -7.31 0.08 4.93
C GLY A 136 -6.18 0.46 4.00
N PHE A 137 -6.06 1.75 3.68
CA PHE A 137 -4.91 2.31 2.98
C PHE A 137 -4.35 3.49 3.78
N GLY A 138 -3.08 3.37 4.17
CA GLY A 138 -2.35 4.38 4.93
C GLY A 138 -1.51 5.30 4.03
N GLU A 139 -1.19 6.48 4.57
CA GLU A 139 -0.24 7.41 3.95
C GLU A 139 1.17 7.14 4.48
N CYS A 140 2.16 7.09 3.58
CA CYS A 140 3.57 7.07 3.92
C CYS A 140 4.11 8.50 3.91
N LEU A 141 4.91 8.86 4.91
CA LEU A 141 5.58 10.17 4.92
C LEU A 141 6.70 10.25 3.86
N PRO A 142 6.98 11.45 3.33
CA PRO A 142 8.04 11.65 2.35
C PRO A 142 9.41 11.64 3.03
N TYR A 143 10.00 10.46 3.19
CA TYR A 143 11.35 10.33 3.73
C TYR A 143 12.42 10.43 2.64
N PHE A 144 13.45 11.25 2.86
CA PHE A 144 14.52 11.44 1.88
C PHE A 144 15.38 10.18 1.67
N ASP A 145 15.52 9.36 2.72
CA ASP A 145 16.27 8.10 2.70
C ASP A 145 15.53 6.96 2.00
N ASN A 146 14.25 7.15 1.65
CA ASN A 146 13.56 6.30 0.70
C ASN A 146 13.81 6.82 -0.72
N TYR A 147 14.59 6.09 -1.51
CA TYR A 147 15.00 6.51 -2.86
C TYR A 147 15.07 5.36 -3.85
N CYS A 148 15.13 5.69 -5.12
CA CYS A 148 15.40 4.76 -6.21
C CYS A 148 16.50 5.30 -7.12
N GLU A 149 17.28 4.41 -7.72
CA GLU A 149 18.37 4.73 -8.63
C GLU A 149 18.43 3.72 -9.77
N ILE A 150 19.01 4.11 -10.90
CA ILE A 150 19.35 3.12 -11.93
C ILE A 150 20.40 2.18 -11.34
N ASP A 151 20.25 0.89 -11.58
CA ASP A 151 21.17 -0.11 -11.09
C ASP A 151 22.62 0.21 -11.54
N PRO A 152 23.54 0.49 -10.61
CA PRO A 152 24.89 0.94 -10.95
C PRO A 152 25.77 -0.17 -11.51
N ASP A 153 25.36 -1.43 -11.33
CA ASP A 153 26.04 -2.60 -11.89
C ASP A 153 25.61 -2.85 -13.35
N GLY A 154 24.76 -1.97 -13.90
CA GLY A 154 24.36 -1.97 -15.30
C GLY A 154 23.31 -3.02 -15.64
N LEU A 155 22.56 -3.49 -14.64
CA LEU A 155 21.47 -4.44 -14.86
C LEU A 155 20.43 -3.84 -15.82
N LYS A 156 19.99 -4.66 -16.78
CA LYS A 156 18.98 -4.29 -17.77
C LYS A 156 17.83 -5.29 -17.75
N ASP A 157 16.65 -4.85 -18.14
CA ASP A 157 15.53 -5.75 -18.39
C ASP A 157 15.69 -6.49 -19.73
N ARG A 158 14.71 -7.34 -20.05
CA ARG A 158 14.70 -8.13 -21.30
C ARG A 158 14.65 -7.30 -22.58
N TYR A 159 14.38 -6.00 -22.49
CA TYR A 159 14.32 -5.06 -23.61
C TYR A 159 15.55 -4.14 -23.66
N GLY A 160 16.52 -4.33 -22.76
CA GLY A 160 17.73 -3.52 -22.69
C GLY A 160 17.55 -2.19 -21.94
N ILE A 161 16.42 -1.99 -21.25
CA ILE A 161 16.16 -0.79 -20.44
C ILE A 161 16.91 -0.95 -19.10
N PRO A 162 17.69 0.05 -18.65
CA PRO A 162 18.34 0.00 -17.35
C PRO A 162 17.33 -0.23 -16.22
N GLN A 163 17.60 -1.20 -15.36
CA GLN A 163 16.69 -1.52 -14.25
C GLN A 163 16.78 -0.48 -13.15
N LEU A 164 15.63 -0.22 -12.53
CA LEU A 164 15.53 0.64 -11.36
C LEU A 164 15.74 -0.21 -10.10
N ARG A 165 16.62 0.24 -9.22
CA ARG A 165 16.90 -0.34 -7.91
C ARG A 165 16.28 0.54 -6.83
N PHE A 166 15.50 -0.07 -5.93
CA PHE A 166 14.79 0.64 -4.87
C PHE A 166 15.47 0.44 -3.51
N HIS A 167 15.53 1.52 -2.76
CA HIS A 167 15.97 1.58 -1.37
C HIS A 167 14.82 2.22 -0.59
N ALA A 168 13.84 1.41 -0.18
CA ALA A 168 12.66 1.90 0.50
C ALA A 168 12.31 0.99 1.68
N GLN A 169 11.94 1.61 2.79
CA GLN A 169 11.49 0.91 3.99
C GLN A 169 10.39 1.66 4.71
N TRP A 170 9.63 0.93 5.53
CA TRP A 170 8.68 1.54 6.46
C TRP A 170 9.38 2.02 7.71
N HIS A 171 9.07 3.26 8.10
CA HIS A 171 9.46 3.83 9.38
C HIS A 171 8.39 3.52 10.44
N ASP A 172 8.67 3.91 11.68
CA ASP A 172 7.83 3.59 12.84
C ASP A 172 6.41 4.17 12.73
N ASN A 173 6.25 5.29 12.03
CA ASN A 173 4.95 5.91 11.81
C ASN A 173 4.01 4.99 11.02
N GLU A 174 4.49 4.43 9.90
CA GLU A 174 3.71 3.57 9.02
C GLU A 174 3.39 2.23 9.68
N LYS A 175 4.35 1.66 10.43
CA LYS A 175 4.14 0.42 11.20
C LYS A 175 3.03 0.58 12.24
N LYS A 176 3.10 1.65 13.05
CA LYS A 176 2.06 1.96 14.05
C LYS A 176 0.73 2.28 13.39
N MET A 177 0.74 2.95 12.24
CA MET A 177 -0.48 3.27 11.51
C MET A 177 -1.16 2.01 11.01
N ALA A 178 -0.41 1.02 10.51
CA ALA A 178 -0.94 -0.26 10.08
C ALA A 178 -1.66 -1.01 11.22
N ASP A 179 -1.12 -0.98 12.43
CA ASP A 179 -1.78 -1.57 13.61
C ASP A 179 -3.10 -0.86 13.95
N LEU A 180 -3.09 0.48 13.95
CA LEU A 180 -4.30 1.29 14.22
C LEU A 180 -5.38 1.10 13.16
N MET A 181 -4.99 0.80 11.91
CA MET A 181 -5.94 0.48 10.85
C MET A 181 -6.71 -0.81 11.15
N TYR A 182 -6.06 -1.85 11.69
CA TYR A 182 -6.76 -3.06 12.12
C TYR A 182 -7.76 -2.77 13.23
N ASP A 183 -7.33 -2.02 14.27
CA ASP A 183 -8.19 -1.66 15.39
C ASP A 183 -9.44 -0.90 14.91
N SER A 184 -9.24 0.06 14.01
CA SER A 184 -10.32 0.91 13.50
C SER A 184 -11.25 0.14 12.57
N ALA A 185 -10.72 -0.77 11.73
CA ALA A 185 -11.54 -1.61 10.88
C ALA A 185 -12.44 -2.55 11.71
N GLU A 186 -11.89 -3.14 12.77
CA GLU A 186 -12.65 -3.98 13.68
C GLU A 186 -13.72 -3.18 14.44
N GLU A 187 -13.38 -2.00 14.94
CA GLU A 187 -14.34 -1.08 15.60
C GLU A 187 -15.52 -0.75 14.67
N ILE A 188 -15.24 -0.36 13.42
CA ILE A 188 -16.26 -0.03 12.42
C ILE A 188 -17.15 -1.24 12.10
N LEU A 189 -16.55 -2.41 11.86
CA LEU A 189 -17.31 -3.62 11.54
C LEU A 189 -18.20 -4.06 12.69
N ARG A 190 -17.69 -4.05 13.93
CA ARG A 190 -18.49 -4.38 15.11
C ARG A 190 -19.62 -3.38 15.35
N ALA A 191 -19.35 -2.08 15.17
CA ALA A 191 -20.37 -1.03 15.27
C ALA A 191 -21.46 -1.18 14.20
N ALA A 192 -21.13 -1.70 13.02
CA ALA A 192 -22.09 -2.05 11.97
C ALA A 192 -22.88 -3.36 12.27
N GLY A 193 -22.59 -4.04 13.38
CA GLY A 193 -23.23 -5.29 13.77
C GLY A 193 -22.62 -6.54 13.13
N ALA A 194 -21.41 -6.45 12.57
CA ALA A 194 -20.76 -7.58 11.95
C ALA A 194 -20.07 -8.51 12.97
N GLU A 195 -20.16 -9.81 12.71
CA GLU A 195 -19.32 -10.84 13.31
C GLU A 195 -17.99 -10.91 12.56
N VAL A 196 -16.93 -10.37 13.18
CA VAL A 196 -15.60 -10.30 12.59
C VAL A 196 -14.97 -11.70 12.53
N SER A 197 -14.56 -12.11 11.33
CA SER A 197 -13.88 -13.38 11.10
C SER A 197 -12.45 -13.33 11.67
N PRO A 198 -11.87 -14.45 12.11
CA PRO A 198 -10.47 -14.49 12.53
C PRO A 198 -9.53 -14.00 11.43
N TYR A 199 -8.53 -13.20 11.82
CA TYR A 199 -7.51 -12.66 10.93
C TYR A 199 -6.16 -12.53 11.66
N THR A 200 -5.08 -12.54 10.88
CA THR A 200 -3.73 -12.25 11.38
C THR A 200 -3.34 -10.85 10.94
N ARG A 201 -2.72 -10.09 11.84
CA ARG A 201 -2.12 -8.80 11.49
C ARG A 201 -0.79 -9.06 10.80
N ASN A 202 -0.68 -8.71 9.53
CA ASN A 202 0.55 -8.93 8.76
C ASN A 202 0.89 -7.72 7.88
N THR A 203 0.85 -6.52 8.48
CA THR A 203 1.05 -5.26 7.77
C THR A 203 1.92 -4.28 8.55
N PRO A 204 2.59 -3.33 7.88
CA PRO A 204 2.53 -3.07 6.43
C PRO A 204 3.25 -4.16 5.61
N PRO A 205 2.69 -4.61 4.46
CA PRO A 205 3.41 -5.45 3.51
C PRO A 205 4.62 -4.66 2.97
N PRO A 206 5.66 -5.31 2.38
CA PRO A 206 6.82 -4.58 1.86
C PRO A 206 6.44 -3.41 0.93
N PRO A 207 7.21 -2.32 0.90
CA PRO A 207 6.97 -1.23 -0.05
C PRO A 207 6.84 -1.74 -1.49
N GLY A 208 5.85 -1.22 -2.22
CA GLY A 208 5.49 -1.59 -3.59
C GLY A 208 4.33 -2.59 -3.70
N ASP A 209 3.94 -3.25 -2.61
CA ASP A 209 2.78 -4.17 -2.60
C ASP A 209 1.46 -3.46 -2.97
N ALA A 210 1.36 -2.18 -2.66
CA ALA A 210 0.15 -1.45 -2.96
C ALA A 210 0.04 -0.98 -4.41
N THR A 211 1.14 -1.01 -5.16
CA THR A 211 1.27 -0.46 -6.53
C THR A 211 0.86 1.02 -6.61
N HIS A 212 1.05 1.77 -5.52
CA HIS A 212 0.68 3.17 -5.37
C HIS A 212 1.92 4.05 -5.11
N GLU A 213 3.01 3.75 -5.80
CA GLU A 213 4.29 4.43 -5.64
C GLU A 213 4.27 5.84 -6.24
N VAL A 214 4.72 6.82 -5.45
CA VAL A 214 4.74 8.24 -5.83
C VAL A 214 5.95 8.94 -5.23
N GLY A 215 6.18 10.20 -5.63
CA GLY A 215 7.10 11.12 -4.94
C GLY A 215 8.48 11.31 -5.58
N THR A 216 8.93 10.37 -6.41
CA THR A 216 10.29 10.36 -7.00
C THR A 216 10.61 11.57 -7.89
N ALA A 217 9.60 12.21 -8.47
CA ALA A 217 9.72 13.48 -9.19
C ALA A 217 8.76 14.52 -8.59
N ARG A 218 8.96 14.85 -7.31
CA ARG A 218 8.02 15.70 -6.56
C ARG A 218 7.82 17.09 -7.17
N MET A 219 6.58 17.55 -7.06
CA MET A 219 6.14 18.92 -7.37
C MET A 219 6.32 19.85 -6.17
N GLY A 220 6.61 21.13 -6.43
CA GLY A 220 6.65 22.18 -5.41
C GLY A 220 6.85 23.58 -6.00
N ASP A 221 6.92 24.59 -5.14
CA ASP A 221 7.14 25.98 -5.50
C ASP A 221 8.62 26.41 -5.45
N ASP A 222 9.44 25.70 -4.68
CA ASP A 222 10.88 25.90 -4.59
C ASP A 222 11.65 24.93 -5.51
N PRO A 223 12.37 25.44 -6.53
CA PRO A 223 13.19 24.63 -7.43
C PRO A 223 14.42 24.00 -6.74
N LYS A 224 14.76 24.38 -5.50
CA LYS A 224 15.85 23.73 -4.73
C LYS A 224 15.38 22.47 -4.02
N THR A 225 14.08 22.28 -3.84
CA THR A 225 13.52 21.14 -3.10
C THR A 225 12.54 20.31 -3.93
N SER A 226 12.40 20.62 -5.22
CA SER A 226 11.40 20.02 -6.10
C SER A 226 12.00 19.74 -7.48
N VAL A 227 11.47 18.73 -8.16
CA VAL A 227 11.83 18.44 -9.57
C VAL A 227 10.91 19.23 -10.50
N LEU A 228 9.63 19.30 -10.15
CA LEU A 228 8.58 19.92 -10.94
C LEU A 228 7.97 21.14 -10.21
N ASN A 229 7.32 22.01 -10.97
CA ASN A 229 6.54 23.12 -10.42
C ASN A 229 5.17 22.66 -9.87
N GLN A 230 4.32 23.60 -9.46
CA GLN A 230 3.03 23.31 -8.81
C GLN A 230 1.90 22.85 -9.75
N VAL A 231 2.00 23.03 -11.08
CA VAL A 231 0.84 22.96 -11.99
C VAL A 231 0.92 21.90 -13.09
N GLN A 232 2.09 21.35 -13.46
CA GLN A 232 2.28 20.07 -14.21
C GLN A 232 3.74 19.94 -14.74
N PRO A 233 4.18 18.75 -15.19
CA PRO A 233 5.43 18.58 -15.93
C PRO A 233 5.40 19.34 -17.26
N GLY A 234 6.40 20.17 -17.55
CA GLY A 234 6.62 20.77 -18.88
C GLY A 234 6.41 22.29 -19.00
N THR A 235 5.89 22.96 -17.96
CA THR A 235 5.90 24.42 -17.91
C THR A 235 7.20 24.89 -17.25
N ARG A 236 8.21 25.23 -18.08
CA ARG A 236 9.41 25.92 -17.58
C ARG A 236 8.99 27.23 -16.90
N ARG A 237 9.70 27.60 -15.83
CA ARG A 237 9.87 29.02 -15.53
C ARG A 237 10.85 29.63 -16.52
#